data_AF-A0A8S8YG30-F1
#
_entry.id   AF-A0A8S8YG30-F1
#
_cell.length_a   1.000
_cell.length_b   1.000
_cell.length_c   1.000
_cell.angle_alpha   90.00
_cell.angle_beta   90.00
_cell.angle_gamma   90.00
#
_symmetry.space_group_name_H-M   'P 1'
#
loop_
_entity.id
_entity.type
_entity.pdbx_description
1 polymer ?
#
loop_
_entity_poly.entity_id
_entity_poly.type
_entity_poly.pdbx_seq_one_letter_code
_entity_poly.pdbx_strand_id
1 'polypeptide(L)'
;MAPFQMTAWDMSNAEAYEWVEYSDVSNASNALAGERLVGTWGTTDDANVGFIVTSYGAVVGFHPPVETSVWTDSLISYILAVVVLIAVPGVIFGLIFMNSEKLQRKYFERRNAKREAAEQQRIDKEKAEKRAARKAKKS
;
A
#
# COMPACT_ATOMS: atom_id res chain seq x y z
N MET A 1 -11.98 5.56 -42.33
CA MET A 1 -10.71 4.87 -41.98
C MET A 1 -10.77 4.58 -40.49
N ALA A 2 -10.11 3.52 -40.02
CA ALA A 2 -10.14 3.18 -38.60
C ALA A 2 -9.03 3.91 -37.85
N PRO A 3 -9.27 4.37 -36.62
CA PRO A 3 -8.24 4.97 -35.77
C PRO A 3 -7.07 4.00 -35.59
N PHE A 4 -5.87 4.57 -35.48
CA PHE A 4 -4.62 3.84 -35.40
C PHE A 4 -4.04 3.91 -33.97
N GLN A 5 -3.20 2.94 -33.64
CA GLN A 5 -2.40 2.92 -32.43
C GLN A 5 -0.92 2.84 -32.82
N MET A 6 -0.04 3.40 -31.99
CA MET A 6 1.40 3.40 -32.25
C MET A 6 2.16 2.94 -31.02
N THR A 7 3.15 2.08 -31.26
CA THR A 7 4.08 1.60 -30.23
C THR A 7 5.49 1.97 -30.65
N ALA A 8 6.23 2.63 -29.77
CA ALA A 8 7.63 2.90 -29.95
C ALA A 8 8.45 1.75 -29.38
N TRP A 9 9.47 1.30 -30.12
CA TRP A 9 10.43 0.33 -29.65
C TRP A 9 11.72 1.04 -29.27
N ASP A 10 12.09 0.97 -28.00
CA ASP A 10 13.38 1.46 -27.54
C ASP A 10 14.44 0.36 -27.67
N MET A 11 15.38 0.55 -28.59
CA MET A 11 16.48 -0.39 -28.80
C MET A 11 17.49 -0.42 -27.64
N SER A 12 17.55 0.63 -26.82
CA SER A 12 18.54 0.74 -25.75
C SER A 12 18.12 -0.06 -24.51
N ASN A 13 16.85 0.05 -24.11
CA ASN A 13 16.28 -0.66 -22.97
C ASN A 13 15.60 -1.98 -23.38
N ALA A 14 15.45 -2.25 -24.68
CA ALA A 14 14.73 -3.40 -25.21
C ALA A 14 13.27 -3.47 -24.72
N GLU A 15 12.65 -2.30 -24.59
CA GLU A 15 11.27 -2.14 -24.10
C GLU A 15 10.40 -1.52 -25.19
N ALA A 16 9.13 -1.95 -25.22
CA ALA A 16 8.11 -1.40 -26.08
C ALA A 16 7.20 -0.50 -25.25
N TYR A 17 7.01 0.74 -25.68
CA TYR A 17 6.14 1.69 -25.01
C TYR A 17 5.01 2.09 -25.94
N GLU A 18 3.81 2.18 -25.39
CA GLU A 18 2.68 2.72 -26.12
C GLU A 18 2.88 4.22 -26.33
N TRP A 19 2.84 4.63 -27.60
CA TRP A 19 3.19 5.99 -28.02
C TRP A 19 1.95 6.81 -28.38
N VAL A 20 0.91 6.15 -28.91
CA VAL A 20 -0.42 6.71 -29.13
C VAL A 20 -1.48 5.63 -28.91
N GLU A 21 -2.39 5.85 -27.96
CA GLU A 21 -3.55 4.98 -27.74
C GLU A 21 -4.71 5.36 -28.67
N TYR A 22 -5.59 4.41 -28.96
CA TYR A 22 -6.89 4.67 -29.59
C TYR A 22 -7.65 5.80 -28.89
N SER A 23 -7.62 5.82 -27.56
CA SER A 23 -8.37 6.76 -26.72
C SER A 23 -7.91 8.20 -27.00
N ASP A 24 -6.60 8.42 -27.10
CA ASP A 24 -5.99 9.70 -27.43
C ASP A 24 -6.40 10.18 -28.83
N VAL A 25 -6.41 9.30 -29.82
CA VAL A 25 -6.85 9.62 -31.19
C VAL A 25 -8.34 9.98 -31.22
N SER A 26 -9.15 9.26 -30.44
CA SER A 26 -10.59 9.51 -30.36
C SER A 26 -10.95 10.81 -29.62
N ASN A 27 -10.10 11.25 -28.69
CA ASN A 27 -10.35 12.42 -27.83
C ASN A 27 -9.66 13.70 -28.33
N ALA A 28 -8.47 13.60 -28.93
CA ALA A 28 -7.64 14.76 -29.25
C ALA A 28 -8.11 15.53 -30.50
N SER A 29 -8.80 14.89 -31.44
CA SER A 29 -9.37 15.58 -32.62
C SER A 29 -10.19 14.64 -33.53
N ASN A 30 -11.38 15.09 -33.95
CA ASN A 30 -12.14 14.45 -35.05
C ASN A 30 -11.33 14.36 -36.36
N ALA A 31 -10.30 15.20 -36.54
CA ALA A 31 -9.42 15.15 -37.70
C ALA A 31 -8.46 13.95 -37.63
N LEU A 32 -7.95 13.58 -36.45
CA LEU A 32 -7.03 12.44 -36.31
C LEU A 32 -7.72 11.09 -36.55
N ALA A 33 -8.97 10.94 -36.10
CA ALA A 33 -9.73 9.68 -36.23
C ALA A 33 -10.07 9.31 -37.69
N GLY A 34 -10.10 10.28 -38.60
CA GLY A 34 -10.45 10.09 -40.02
C GLY A 34 -9.27 10.02 -40.98
N GLU A 35 -8.07 10.37 -40.52
CA GLU A 35 -6.93 10.64 -41.39
C GLU A 35 -5.88 9.52 -41.40
N ARG A 36 -5.08 9.46 -42.48
CA ARG A 36 -3.99 8.49 -42.58
C ARG A 36 -2.73 9.05 -41.94
N LEU A 37 -2.07 8.23 -41.13
CA LEU A 37 -0.71 8.49 -40.67
C LEU A 37 0.27 8.54 -41.86
N VAL A 38 1.02 9.62 -41.99
CA VAL A 38 2.05 9.78 -43.05
C VAL A 38 3.46 9.65 -42.49
N GLY A 39 3.71 10.15 -41.29
CA GLY A 39 5.01 10.01 -40.65
C GLY A 39 5.03 10.53 -39.23
N THR A 40 6.09 10.17 -38.51
CA THR A 40 6.34 10.56 -37.12
C THR A 40 7.81 10.87 -36.90
N TRP A 41 8.12 11.70 -35.90
CA TRP A 41 9.48 11.94 -35.45
C TRP A 41 9.50 12.29 -33.96
N GLY A 42 10.59 11.93 -33.29
CA GLY A 42 10.88 12.38 -31.93
C GLY A 42 11.60 13.73 -31.92
N THR A 43 11.59 14.40 -30.77
CA THR A 43 12.40 15.60 -30.55
C THR A 43 13.86 15.23 -30.31
N THR A 44 14.79 16.17 -30.52
CA THR A 44 16.22 15.95 -30.26
C THR A 44 16.53 15.80 -28.77
N ASP A 45 15.70 16.43 -27.94
CA ASP A 45 15.95 16.57 -26.50
C ASP A 45 15.35 15.38 -25.73
N ASP A 46 14.24 14.83 -26.22
CA ASP A 46 13.58 13.67 -25.65
C ASP A 46 13.03 12.78 -26.77
N ALA A 47 13.53 11.54 -26.84
CA ALA A 47 13.08 10.54 -27.81
C ALA A 47 11.64 10.08 -27.58
N ASN A 48 11.11 10.26 -26.37
CA ASN A 48 9.74 9.88 -26.03
C ASN A 48 8.75 10.99 -26.42
N VAL A 49 9.18 12.24 -26.52
CA VAL A 49 8.37 13.35 -27.00
C VAL A 49 8.49 13.44 -28.51
N GLY A 50 7.36 13.50 -29.22
CA GLY A 50 7.37 13.50 -30.68
C GLY A 50 6.16 14.15 -31.30
N PHE A 51 6.15 14.14 -32.62
CA PHE A 51 5.07 14.67 -33.43
C PHE A 51 4.65 13.68 -34.50
N ILE A 52 3.37 13.76 -34.84
CA ILE A 52 2.72 12.99 -35.89
C ILE A 52 2.24 13.92 -36.98
N VAL A 53 2.46 13.52 -38.24
CA VAL A 53 1.90 14.17 -39.43
C VAL A 53 0.89 13.26 -40.11
N THR A 54 -0.28 13.82 -40.38
CA THR A 54 -1.37 13.15 -41.10
C THR A 54 -1.42 13.54 -42.58
N SER A 55 -2.23 12.82 -43.36
CA SER A 55 -2.39 13.03 -44.81
C SER A 55 -2.91 14.41 -45.20
N TYR A 56 -3.61 15.10 -44.30
CA TYR A 56 -4.12 16.46 -44.54
C TYR A 56 -3.21 17.54 -43.95
N GLY A 57 -2.06 17.16 -43.40
CA GLY A 57 -1.06 18.10 -42.89
C GLY A 57 -1.28 18.54 -41.44
N ALA A 58 -2.12 17.84 -40.67
CA ALA A 58 -2.22 18.10 -39.23
C ALA A 58 -0.92 17.63 -38.56
N VAL A 59 -0.36 18.50 -37.71
CA VAL A 59 0.80 18.18 -36.86
C VAL A 59 0.32 18.12 -35.42
N VAL A 60 0.46 16.96 -34.79
CA VAL A 60 0.00 16.76 -33.40
C VAL A 60 1.17 16.26 -32.57
N GLY A 61 1.42 16.94 -31.46
CA GLY A 61 2.43 16.55 -30.48
C GLY A 61 1.89 15.45 -29.58
N PHE A 62 2.70 14.43 -29.35
CA PHE A 62 2.42 13.35 -28.42
C PHE A 62 3.62 13.16 -27.50
N HIS A 63 3.34 12.87 -26.24
CA HIS A 63 4.33 12.56 -25.22
C HIS A 63 3.86 11.29 -24.50
N PRO A 64 4.76 10.46 -23.96
CA PRO A 64 4.35 9.35 -23.11
C PRO A 64 3.46 9.90 -21.97
N PRO A 65 2.54 9.08 -21.45
CA PRO A 65 1.88 9.39 -20.19
C PRO A 65 2.95 9.76 -19.16
N VAL A 66 2.69 10.77 -18.34
CA VAL A 66 3.64 11.16 -17.29
C VAL A 66 3.89 9.91 -16.45
N GLU A 67 5.11 9.36 -16.53
CA GLU A 67 5.55 8.21 -15.72
C GLU A 67 5.31 8.57 -14.26
N THR A 68 4.20 8.11 -13.70
CA THR A 68 3.91 8.27 -12.29
C THR A 68 4.85 7.31 -11.58
N SER A 69 5.85 7.85 -10.89
CA SER A 69 6.90 7.01 -10.30
C SER A 69 6.22 5.92 -9.46
N VAL A 70 6.54 4.66 -9.76
CA VAL A 70 5.97 3.48 -9.08
C VAL A 70 6.15 3.58 -7.56
N TRP A 71 7.19 4.31 -7.13
CA TRP A 71 7.49 4.57 -5.73
C TRP A 71 6.61 5.64 -5.08
N THR A 72 6.06 6.58 -5.85
CA THR A 72 5.28 7.71 -5.31
C THR A 72 3.77 7.56 -5.51
N ASP A 73 3.32 6.90 -6.59
CA ASP A 73 1.90 6.86 -6.96
C ASP A 73 1.26 5.47 -6.91
N SER A 74 2.04 4.42 -6.61
CA SER A 74 1.45 3.09 -6.41
C SER A 74 0.88 2.95 -5.00
N LEU A 75 -0.38 2.53 -4.88
CA LEU A 75 -1.01 2.14 -3.60
C LEU A 75 -0.11 1.24 -2.74
N ILE A 76 0.71 0.40 -3.39
CA ILE A 76 1.68 -0.50 -2.76
C ILE A 76 2.76 0.26 -1.99
N SER A 77 3.26 1.39 -2.51
CA SER A 77 4.30 2.16 -1.82
C SER A 77 3.78 2.80 -0.53
N TYR A 78 2.52 3.28 -0.55
CA TYR A 78 1.87 3.81 0.65
C TYR A 78 1.65 2.72 1.71
N ILE A 79 1.18 1.54 1.30
CA ILE A 79 1.03 0.39 2.21
C ILE A 79 2.38 0.01 2.83
N LEU A 80 3.44 -0.08 2.01
CA LEU A 80 4.78 -0.40 2.47
C LEU A 80 5.28 0.63 3.49
N ALA A 81 5.10 1.91 3.23
CA ALA A 81 5.50 3.00 4.14
C ALA A 81 4.79 2.88 5.50
N VAL A 82 3.48 2.62 5.51
CA VAL A 82 2.71 2.41 6.74
C VAL A 82 3.19 1.18 7.51
N VAL A 83 3.45 0.07 6.81
CA VAL A 83 3.97 -1.16 7.44
C VAL A 83 5.32 -0.91 8.10
N VAL A 84 6.25 -0.24 7.42
CA VAL A 84 7.57 0.11 7.97
C VAL A 84 7.43 1.02 9.19
N LEU A 85 6.53 2.00 9.11
CA LEU A 85 6.27 2.95 10.19
C LEU A 85 5.71 2.28 11.46
N ILE A 86 4.98 1.17 11.34
CA ILE A 86 4.49 0.40 12.49
C ILE A 86 5.53 -0.63 12.97
N ALA A 87 6.19 -1.31 12.03
CA ALA A 87 7.11 -2.40 12.33
C ALA A 87 8.35 -1.91 13.09
N VAL A 88 8.98 -0.81 12.66
CA VAL A 88 10.22 -0.32 13.25
C VAL A 88 10.04 0.08 14.73
N PRO A 89 9.05 0.91 15.11
CA PRO A 89 8.77 1.17 16.52
C PRO A 89 8.35 -0.08 17.28
N GLY A 90 7.56 -0.97 16.65
CA GLY A 90 7.12 -2.23 17.27
C GLY A 90 8.29 -3.11 17.72
N VAL A 91 9.33 -3.23 16.89
CA VAL A 91 10.53 -3.99 17.23
C VAL A 91 11.30 -3.31 18.38
N ILE A 92 11.45 -1.99 18.35
CA ILE A 92 12.13 -1.23 19.41
C ILE A 92 11.40 -1.45 20.76
N PHE A 93 10.08 -1.29 20.79
CA PHE A 93 9.30 -1.54 22.01
C PHE A 93 9.34 -3.01 22.44
N GLY A 94 9.33 -3.93 21.48
CA GLY A 94 9.48 -5.36 21.74
C GLY A 94 10.80 -5.69 22.44
N LEU A 95 11.91 -5.12 21.97
CA LEU A 95 13.23 -5.28 22.59
C LEU A 95 13.28 -4.65 23.99
N ILE A 96 12.73 -3.45 24.17
CA ILE A 96 12.66 -2.80 25.49
C ILE A 96 11.85 -3.66 26.47
N PHE A 97 10.72 -4.22 26.02
CA PHE A 97 9.88 -5.10 26.83
C PHE A 97 10.61 -6.40 27.17
N MET A 98 11.33 -6.99 26.23
CA MET A 98 12.07 -8.23 26.44
C MET A 98 13.23 -8.06 27.43
N ASN A 99 13.88 -6.89 27.42
CA ASN A 99 14.98 -6.55 28.33
C ASN A 99 14.52 -6.07 29.73
N SER A 100 13.21 -5.86 29.94
CA SER A 100 12.70 -5.30 31.21
C SER A 100 11.88 -6.31 32.00
N GLU A 101 12.50 -6.92 33.02
CA GLU A 101 11.81 -7.82 33.97
C GLU A 101 10.63 -7.13 34.68
N LYS A 102 10.75 -5.83 34.98
CA LYS A 102 9.68 -5.05 35.64
C LYS A 102 8.44 -4.92 34.76
N LEU A 103 8.61 -4.66 33.46
CA LEU A 103 7.50 -4.51 32.53
C LEU A 103 6.82 -5.86 32.26
N GLN A 104 7.61 -6.93 32.14
CA GLN A 104 7.08 -8.28 32.03
C GLN A 104 6.27 -8.67 33.27
N ARG A 105 6.81 -8.43 34.48
CA ARG A 105 6.10 -8.75 35.72
C ARG A 105 4.77 -8.00 35.85
N LYS A 106 4.77 -6.69 35.57
CA LYS A 106 3.54 -5.87 35.57
C LYS A 106 2.53 -6.28 34.49
N TYR A 107 3.00 -6.82 33.37
CA TYR A 107 2.13 -7.38 32.33
C TYR A 107 1.50 -8.71 32.79
N PHE A 108 2.30 -9.63 33.34
CA PHE A 108 1.82 -10.91 33.87
C PHE A 108 0.89 -10.74 35.07
N GLU A 109 1.21 -9.86 36.02
CA GLU A 109 0.36 -9.51 37.16
C GLU A 109 -1.01 -9.01 36.68
N ARG A 110 -1.05 -8.10 35.68
CA ARG A 110 -2.32 -7.62 35.11
C ARG A 110 -3.09 -8.71 34.38
N ARG A 111 -2.41 -9.59 33.64
CA ARG A 111 -3.04 -10.70 32.92
C ARG A 111 -3.63 -11.73 33.89
N ASN A 112 -2.95 -11.99 35.00
CA ASN A 112 -3.34 -13.02 35.97
C ASN A 112 -4.27 -12.51 37.07
N ALA A 113 -4.40 -11.19 37.27
CA ALA A 113 -5.25 -10.59 38.30
C ALA A 113 -6.69 -11.11 38.31
N LYS A 114 -7.28 -11.38 37.13
CA LYS A 114 -8.65 -11.95 37.04
C LYS A 114 -8.73 -13.39 37.56
N ARG A 115 -7.69 -14.20 37.36
CA ARG A 115 -7.61 -15.58 37.84
C ARG A 115 -7.37 -15.61 39.34
N GLU A 116 -6.46 -14.78 39.83
CA GLU A 116 -6.15 -14.66 41.26
C GLU A 116 -7.36 -14.17 42.07
N ALA A 117 -8.11 -13.19 41.55
CA ALA A 117 -9.34 -12.72 42.18
C ALA A 117 -10.42 -13.83 42.26
N ALA A 118 -10.54 -14.67 41.23
CA ALA A 118 -11.47 -15.79 41.22
C ALA A 118 -11.08 -16.89 42.22
N GLU A 119 -9.78 -17.19 42.36
CA GLU A 119 -9.29 -18.15 43.36
C GLU A 119 -9.43 -17.64 44.80
N GLN A 120 -9.12 -16.36 45.05
CA GLN A 120 -9.31 -15.74 46.37
C GLN A 120 -10.77 -15.81 46.83
N GLN A 121 -11.73 -15.55 45.93
CA GLN A 121 -13.15 -15.68 46.25
C GLN A 121 -13.55 -17.12 46.61
N ARG A 122 -12.95 -18.14 46.00
CA ARG A 122 -13.22 -19.54 46.34
C ARG A 122 -12.66 -19.90 47.72
N ILE A 123 -11.43 -19.48 48.00
CA ILE A 123 -10.76 -19.72 49.29
C ILE A 123 -11.52 -19.01 50.43
N ASP A 124 -12.00 -17.79 50.20
CA ASP A 124 -12.73 -17.02 51.20
C ASP A 124 -14.11 -17.61 51.50
N LYS A 125 -14.81 -18.14 50.48
CA LYS A 125 -16.05 -18.92 50.68
C LYS A 125 -15.80 -20.17 51.51
N GLU A 126 -14.77 -20.95 51.18
CA GLU A 126 -14.43 -22.16 51.92
C GLU A 126 -14.02 -21.86 53.37
N LYS A 127 -13.26 -20.77 53.61
CA LYS A 127 -12.93 -20.30 54.96
C LYS A 127 -14.17 -19.81 55.72
N ALA A 128 -15.10 -19.13 55.06
CA ALA A 128 -16.35 -18.67 55.67
C ALA A 128 -17.24 -19.85 56.07
N GLU A 129 -17.37 -20.86 55.21
CA GLU A 129 -18.10 -22.11 55.49
C GLU A 129 -17.48 -22.88 56.67
N LYS A 130 -16.15 -23.03 56.69
CA LYS A 130 -15.42 -23.66 57.82
C LYS A 130 -15.60 -22.88 59.13
N ARG A 131 -15.64 -21.55 59.08
CA ARG A 131 -15.90 -20.69 60.25
C ARG A 131 -17.34 -20.80 60.74
N ALA A 132 -18.32 -20.88 59.83
CA ALA A 132 -19.73 -21.07 60.17
C ALA A 132 -19.98 -22.44 60.80
N ALA A 133 -19.41 -23.52 60.25
CA ALA A 133 -19.50 -24.86 60.80
C ALA A 133 -18.89 -24.96 62.22
N ARG A 134 -17.78 -24.27 62.50
CA ARG A 134 -17.19 -24.20 63.85
C ARG A 134 -18.06 -23.45 64.85
N LYS A 135 -18.80 -22.41 64.42
CA LYS A 135 -19.74 -21.68 65.28
C LYS A 135 -20.99 -22.51 65.59
N ALA A 136 -21.52 -23.22 64.60
CA ALA A 136 -22.67 -24.12 64.77
C ALA A 136 -22.39 -25.29 65.72
N LYS A 137 -21.13 -25.76 65.78
CA LYS A 137 -20.71 -26.84 66.69
C LYS A 137 -20.44 -26.38 68.13
N LYS A 138 -20.50 -25.08 68.39
CA LYS A 138 -20.21 -24.44 69.69
C LYS A 138 -21.45 -23.81 70.34
N SER A 139 -22.59 -23.84 69.66
CA SER A 139 -23.93 -23.55 70.18
C SER A 139 -24.63 -24.85 70.55
#